data_AF-A0A5D4XLD7-F1
#
_entry.id   AF-A0A5D4XLD7-F1
#
_cell.length_a   1.000
_cell.length_b   1.000
_cell.length_c   1.000
_cell.angle_alpha   90.00
_cell.angle_beta   90.00
_cell.angle_gamma   90.00
#
_symmetry.space_group_name_H-M   'P 1'
#
loop_
_entity.id
_entity.type
_entity.pdbx_description
1 polymer ?
#
loop_
_entity_poly.entity_id
_entity_poly.type
_entity_poly.pdbx_seq_one_letter_code
_entity_poly.pdbx_strand_id
1 'polypeptide(L)'
;MRPLARTLLNTPDIELWPAWLLRARGNADARILSRATRVLRRKRDGRYLAAVLEDGLMPLVPRFPREAGVEAALDLLDAAADDGFAAGEAQLPLHRVEERLDALGIEADAYARRTGLSLVAEPATLSLAGFDRYRRPLWLLADAARAWQRMRESAARDEIVLDAISGYRSHDYQLGIFERKRARGLEIDAILSVNAAPGFSEHHCGQALDIGTPGEPPAEESFEGTKAFAWLSRHARDHGFTMSYPRGNPHGIVHEPWHWRYRPVAAGEA
;
A
#
# COMPACT_ATOMS: atom_id res chain seq x y z
N MET A 1 4.44 10.20 27.90
CA MET A 1 4.36 9.20 26.81
C MET A 1 4.54 9.96 25.50
N ARG A 2 5.57 9.65 24.70
CA ARG A 2 5.69 10.25 23.35
C ARG A 2 4.52 9.73 22.49
N PRO A 3 3.90 10.56 21.64
CA PRO A 3 2.87 10.10 20.71
C PRO A 3 3.46 9.05 19.76
N LEU A 4 2.72 7.96 19.54
CA LEU A 4 3.14 6.91 18.62
C LEU A 4 3.11 7.42 17.18
N ALA A 5 4.20 7.21 16.44
CA ALA A 5 4.25 7.56 15.02
C ALA A 5 3.17 6.77 14.24
N ARG A 6 2.38 7.47 13.43
CA ARG A 6 1.29 6.88 12.61
C ARG A 6 1.50 7.07 11.11
N THR A 7 2.69 7.51 10.72
CA THR A 7 3.06 7.78 9.32
C THR A 7 4.14 6.81 8.90
N LEU A 8 3.96 6.15 7.76
CA LEU A 8 5.02 5.45 7.05
C LEU A 8 5.75 6.46 6.16
N LEU A 9 7.06 6.60 6.34
CA LEU A 9 7.90 7.34 5.41
C LEU A 9 8.45 6.36 4.39
N ASN A 10 8.46 6.75 3.13
CA ASN A 10 8.66 5.86 2.02
C ASN A 10 9.74 6.43 1.09
N THR A 11 10.71 5.61 0.72
CA THR A 11 11.73 5.91 -0.30
C THR A 11 11.78 4.76 -1.31
N PRO A 12 12.42 4.88 -2.48
CA PRO A 12 12.40 3.81 -3.48
C PRO A 12 12.83 2.42 -2.99
N ASP A 13 13.82 2.32 -2.09
CA ASP A 13 14.35 1.04 -1.61
C ASP A 13 14.05 0.74 -0.12
N ILE A 14 13.80 1.77 0.69
CA ILE A 14 13.69 1.66 2.15
C ILE A 14 12.42 2.35 2.65
N GLU A 15 11.70 1.66 3.53
CA GLU A 15 10.56 2.18 4.27
C GLU A 15 10.96 2.46 5.72
N LEU A 16 10.52 3.58 6.30
CA LEU A 16 10.73 3.89 7.71
C LEU A 16 9.42 3.65 8.48
N TRP A 17 9.31 2.44 9.01
CA TRP A 17 8.14 1.95 9.71
C TRP A 17 8.09 2.45 11.16
N PRO A 18 6.93 2.84 11.69
CA PRO A 18 6.76 2.97 13.14
C PRO A 18 7.10 1.65 13.84
N ALA A 19 8.04 1.68 14.78
CA ALA A 19 8.60 0.45 15.36
C ALA A 19 7.54 -0.39 16.10
N TRP A 20 6.56 0.26 16.74
CA TRP A 20 5.48 -0.39 17.47
C TRP A 20 4.54 -1.24 16.58
N LEU A 21 4.61 -1.09 15.24
CA LEU A 21 3.87 -1.91 14.28
C LEU A 21 4.64 -3.16 13.83
N LEU A 22 5.92 -3.26 14.18
CA LEU A 22 6.80 -4.33 13.73
C LEU A 22 6.85 -5.48 14.72
N ARG A 23 7.07 -6.69 14.20
CA ARG A 23 7.26 -7.90 15.00
C ARG A 23 8.75 -8.23 15.09
N ALA A 24 9.22 -8.53 16.29
CA ALA A 24 10.58 -9.00 16.50
C ALA A 24 10.81 -10.34 15.81
N ARG A 25 11.99 -10.54 15.21
CA ARG A 25 12.39 -11.83 14.62
C ARG A 25 13.25 -12.68 15.57
N GLY A 26 13.58 -12.13 16.75
CA GLY A 26 14.32 -12.79 17.82
C GLY A 26 14.45 -11.89 19.05
N ASN A 27 15.08 -12.40 20.12
CA ASN A 27 15.19 -11.68 21.39
C ASN A 27 16.00 -10.38 21.29
N ALA A 28 17.05 -10.37 20.46
CA ALA A 28 17.86 -9.17 20.25
C ALA A 28 17.04 -8.06 19.58
N ASP A 29 16.29 -8.41 18.54
CA ASP A 29 15.37 -7.50 17.85
C ASP A 29 14.30 -6.96 18.81
N ALA A 30 13.72 -7.82 19.66
CA ALA A 30 12.65 -7.42 20.58
C ALA A 30 13.08 -6.28 21.50
N ARG A 31 14.31 -6.34 22.02
CA ARG A 31 14.86 -5.29 22.90
C ARG A 31 15.12 -3.98 22.16
N ILE A 32 15.49 -4.05 20.89
CA ILE A 32 15.76 -2.87 20.08
C ILE A 32 14.44 -2.22 19.67
N LEU A 33 13.48 -3.02 19.18
CA LEU A 33 12.17 -2.54 18.74
C LEU A 33 11.38 -1.89 19.88
N SER A 34 11.50 -2.37 21.12
CA SER A 34 10.81 -1.77 22.26
C SER A 34 11.29 -0.36 22.61
N ARG A 35 12.50 0.02 22.17
CA ARG A 35 13.10 1.35 22.38
C ARG A 35 13.06 2.23 21.13
N ALA A 36 12.72 1.65 19.98
CA ALA A 36 12.75 2.34 18.70
C ALA A 36 11.48 3.16 18.48
N THR A 37 11.63 4.32 17.84
CA THR A 37 10.49 5.10 17.31
C THR A 37 10.14 4.61 15.90
N ARG A 38 11.17 4.39 15.08
CA ARG A 38 11.08 3.90 13.70
C ARG A 38 12.12 2.83 13.40
N VAL A 39 11.90 2.07 12.34
CA VAL A 39 12.85 1.09 11.80
C VAL A 39 12.92 1.27 10.29
N LEU A 40 14.15 1.38 9.78
CA LEU A 40 14.45 1.31 8.36
C LEU A 40 14.33 -0.14 7.92
N ARG A 41 13.38 -0.40 7.02
CA ARG A 41 13.04 -1.72 6.49
C ARG A 41 13.23 -1.71 4.98
N ARG A 42 14.05 -2.64 4.47
CA ARG A 42 14.25 -2.81 3.02
C ARG A 42 12.95 -3.29 2.37
N LYS A 43 12.52 -2.66 1.28
CA LYS A 43 11.25 -3.00 0.61
C LYS A 43 11.22 -4.41 0.02
N ARG A 44 12.22 -4.75 -0.80
CA ARG A 44 12.27 -6.02 -1.55
C ARG A 44 12.11 -7.29 -0.71
N ASP A 45 12.61 -7.31 0.53
CA ASP A 45 12.64 -8.53 1.37
C ASP A 45 12.19 -8.30 2.82
N GLY A 46 11.86 -7.06 3.16
CA GLY A 46 11.41 -6.68 4.48
C GLY A 46 12.44 -6.75 5.60
N ARG A 47 13.73 -6.89 5.28
CA ARG A 47 14.80 -6.95 6.27
C ARG A 47 14.91 -5.62 7.03
N TYR A 48 15.06 -5.72 8.35
CA TYR A 48 15.34 -4.55 9.18
C TYR A 48 16.82 -4.18 9.04
N LEU A 49 17.08 -2.93 8.68
CA LEU A 49 18.40 -2.40 8.35
C LEU A 49 18.99 -1.58 9.48
N ALA A 50 18.16 -0.74 10.11
CA ALA A 50 18.52 0.09 11.25
C ALA A 50 17.28 0.44 12.08
N ALA A 51 17.46 0.73 13.36
CA ALA A 51 16.42 1.23 14.26
C ALA A 51 16.75 2.67 14.69
N VAL A 52 15.74 3.54 14.71
CA VAL A 52 15.85 4.90 15.21
C VAL A 52 15.51 4.88 16.69
N LEU A 53 16.50 5.11 17.55
CA LEU A 53 16.38 5.18 19.00
C LEU A 53 16.41 6.65 19.46
N GLU A 54 16.10 6.90 20.74
CA GLU A 54 16.23 8.24 21.32
C GLU A 54 17.68 8.76 21.26
N ASP A 55 18.66 7.87 21.42
CA ASP A 55 20.09 8.20 21.46
C ASP A 55 20.75 8.18 20.06
N GLY A 56 19.97 7.95 19.00
CA GLY A 56 20.43 7.93 17.61
C GLY A 56 20.09 6.66 16.83
N LEU A 57 20.70 6.53 15.65
CA LEU A 57 20.46 5.41 14.73
C LEU A 57 21.32 4.19 15.10
N MET A 58 20.68 3.03 15.27
CA MET A 58 21.33 1.75 15.55
C MET A 58 21.25 0.82 14.32
N PRO A 59 22.36 0.58 13.59
CA PRO A 59 22.40 -0.41 12.53
C PRO A 59 22.08 -1.83 13.02
N LEU A 60 21.29 -2.56 12.24
CA LEU A 60 20.93 -3.96 12.47
C LEU A 60 21.60 -4.92 11.48
N VAL A 61 22.37 -4.36 10.54
CA VAL A 61 23.15 -5.11 9.55
C VAL A 61 24.59 -4.58 9.46
N PRO A 62 25.60 -5.46 9.25
CA PRO A 62 27.02 -5.05 9.30
C PRO A 62 27.46 -4.02 8.25
N ARG A 63 26.74 -3.92 7.12
CA ARG A 63 27.08 -3.02 6.00
C ARG A 63 25.99 -2.00 5.73
N PHE A 64 25.30 -1.55 6.79
CA PHE A 64 24.20 -0.60 6.69
C PHE A 64 24.50 0.62 5.79
N PRO A 65 25.65 1.32 5.91
CA PRO A 65 25.92 2.48 5.05
C PRO A 65 26.06 2.18 3.55
N ARG A 66 26.19 0.90 3.16
CA ARG A 66 26.31 0.46 1.76
C ARG A 66 25.00 -0.09 1.19
N GLU A 67 23.93 -0.11 1.99
CA GLU A 67 22.62 -0.54 1.53
C GLU A 67 22.02 0.49 0.56
N ALA A 68 21.42 0.01 -0.53
CA ALA A 68 20.76 0.87 -1.51
C ALA A 68 19.66 1.70 -0.84
N GLY A 69 19.61 2.99 -1.18
CA GLY A 69 18.62 3.94 -0.66
C GLY A 69 18.82 4.41 0.77
N VAL A 70 19.95 4.08 1.44
CA VAL A 70 20.19 4.55 2.82
C VAL A 70 20.30 6.06 2.92
N GLU A 71 21.02 6.71 2.02
CA GLU A 71 21.16 8.17 2.01
C GLU A 71 19.77 8.85 1.93
N ALA A 72 18.97 8.48 0.92
CA ALA A 72 17.60 8.99 0.78
C ALA A 72 16.71 8.69 1.99
N ALA A 73 16.89 7.55 2.66
CA ALA A 73 16.14 7.19 3.87
C ALA A 73 16.54 8.04 5.08
N LEU A 74 17.83 8.40 5.20
CA LEU A 74 18.32 9.27 6.27
C LEU A 74 17.91 10.72 6.02
N ASP A 75 18.03 11.22 4.78
CA ASP A 75 17.57 12.57 4.42
C ASP A 75 16.08 12.75 4.72
N LEU A 76 15.26 11.75 4.39
CA LEU A 76 13.82 11.77 4.68
C LEU A 76 13.54 11.67 6.19
N LEU A 77 14.37 10.94 6.95
CA LEU A 77 14.24 10.85 8.40
C LEU A 77 14.51 12.20 9.06
N ASP A 78 15.58 12.87 8.64
CA ASP A 78 16.00 14.17 9.16
C ASP A 78 14.96 15.24 8.79
N ALA A 79 14.52 15.26 7.54
CA ALA A 79 13.46 16.17 7.10
C ALA A 79 12.14 15.97 7.87
N ALA A 80 11.80 14.73 8.23
CA ALA A 80 10.60 14.42 9.01
C ALA A 80 10.72 14.72 10.51
N ALA A 81 11.93 14.96 11.02
CA ALA A 81 12.18 15.38 12.40
C ALA A 81 11.98 16.90 12.58
N ASP A 82 12.12 17.68 11.51
CA ASP A 82 11.82 19.11 11.51
C ASP A 82 10.29 19.33 11.46
N ASP A 83 9.74 20.05 12.45
CA ASP A 83 8.30 20.32 12.65
C ASP A 83 7.59 20.99 11.44
N GLY A 84 8.32 21.31 10.38
CA GLY A 84 7.83 21.84 9.10
C GLY A 84 7.61 20.80 8.00
N PHE A 85 7.79 19.50 8.26
CA PHE A 85 7.49 18.46 7.26
C PHE A 85 5.98 18.42 6.98
N ALA A 86 5.55 19.21 6.01
CA ALA A 86 4.32 18.94 5.30
C ALA A 86 4.50 17.56 4.68
N ALA A 87 3.88 16.55 5.30
CA ALA A 87 3.70 15.22 4.73
C ALA A 87 2.84 15.36 3.47
N GLY A 88 3.44 15.94 2.44
CA GLY A 88 2.81 16.30 1.20
C GLY A 88 2.77 15.09 0.28
N GLU A 89 1.92 15.21 -0.72
CA GLU A 89 1.69 14.27 -1.83
C GLU A 89 2.92 14.08 -2.74
N ALA A 90 4.13 14.26 -2.21
CA ALA A 90 5.37 14.03 -2.93
C ALA A 90 5.37 12.59 -3.43
N GLN A 91 5.32 12.45 -4.74
CA GLN A 91 5.41 11.18 -5.42
C GLN A 91 6.89 10.79 -5.51
N LEU A 92 7.18 9.54 -5.20
CA LEU A 92 8.48 8.96 -5.46
C LEU A 92 8.72 8.90 -6.97
N PRO A 93 9.98 8.99 -7.42
CA PRO A 93 10.30 8.69 -8.81
C PRO A 93 9.79 7.27 -9.15
N LEU A 94 9.47 7.03 -10.43
CA LEU A 94 9.15 5.69 -10.98
C LEU A 94 10.40 4.80 -11.05
N HIS A 95 11.20 4.83 -9.99
CA HIS A 95 12.53 4.27 -9.89
C HIS A 95 12.50 2.76 -10.11
N ARG A 96 13.25 2.30 -11.12
CA ARG A 96 13.40 0.90 -11.49
C ARG A 96 12.08 0.21 -11.83
N VAL A 97 11.01 0.96 -12.15
CA VAL A 97 9.76 0.33 -12.60
C VAL A 97 9.99 -0.38 -13.93
N GLU A 98 10.71 0.25 -14.86
CA GLU A 98 11.13 -0.35 -16.12
C GLU A 98 11.94 -1.64 -15.89
N GLU A 99 13.00 -1.60 -15.07
CA GLU A 99 13.78 -2.81 -14.74
C GLU A 99 12.92 -3.97 -14.20
N ARG A 100 11.90 -3.67 -13.38
CA ARG A 100 10.99 -4.69 -12.84
C ARG A 100 10.07 -5.26 -13.91
N LEU A 101 9.63 -4.44 -14.85
CA LEU A 101 8.83 -4.85 -15.99
C LEU A 101 9.64 -5.70 -16.96
N ASP A 102 10.89 -5.30 -17.25
CA ASP A 102 11.84 -6.06 -18.08
C ASP A 102 12.13 -7.44 -17.49
N ALA A 103 12.33 -7.54 -16.18
CA ALA A 103 12.50 -8.82 -15.49
C ALA A 103 11.30 -9.77 -15.64
N LEU A 104 10.11 -9.22 -15.93
CA LEU A 104 8.89 -9.97 -16.22
C LEU A 104 8.65 -10.15 -17.73
N GLY A 105 9.47 -9.56 -18.59
CA GLY A 105 9.24 -9.54 -20.05
C GLY A 105 7.99 -8.75 -20.44
N ILE A 106 7.68 -7.68 -19.69
CA ILE A 106 6.53 -6.82 -19.95
C ILE A 106 7.04 -5.49 -20.52
N GLU A 107 6.72 -5.20 -21.77
CA GLU A 107 7.00 -3.89 -22.37
C GLU A 107 6.01 -2.84 -21.85
N ALA A 108 6.51 -1.86 -21.08
CA ALA A 108 5.69 -0.87 -20.39
C ALA A 108 4.70 -0.15 -21.33
N ASP A 109 5.21 0.35 -22.45
CA ASP A 109 4.43 1.10 -23.44
C ASP A 109 3.37 0.23 -24.15
N ALA A 110 3.71 -1.01 -24.48
CA ALA A 110 2.76 -1.93 -25.08
C ALA A 110 1.65 -2.32 -24.08
N TYR A 111 2.03 -2.54 -22.82
CA TYR A 111 1.10 -2.83 -21.74
C TYR A 111 0.16 -1.65 -21.47
N ALA A 112 0.70 -0.42 -21.40
CA ALA A 112 -0.08 0.81 -21.23
C ALA A 112 -1.08 0.99 -22.38
N ARG A 113 -0.65 0.84 -23.64
CA ARG A 113 -1.56 0.93 -24.80
C ARG A 113 -2.65 -0.14 -24.79
N ARG A 114 -2.31 -1.38 -24.43
CA ARG A 114 -3.27 -2.50 -24.41
C ARG A 114 -4.33 -2.34 -23.33
N THR A 115 -3.94 -1.84 -22.16
CA THR A 115 -4.81 -1.80 -20.97
C THR A 115 -5.40 -0.41 -20.70
N GLY A 116 -4.85 0.65 -21.30
CA GLY A 116 -5.17 2.03 -20.92
C GLY A 116 -4.73 2.42 -19.50
N LEU A 117 -4.00 1.55 -18.79
CA LEU A 117 -3.44 1.87 -17.47
C LEU A 117 -2.20 2.77 -17.64
N SER A 118 -1.99 3.65 -16.66
CA SER A 118 -0.82 4.53 -16.60
C SER A 118 0.12 4.09 -15.49
N LEU A 119 1.39 4.50 -15.59
CA LEU A 119 2.35 4.33 -14.52
C LEU A 119 1.91 5.12 -13.28
N VAL A 120 2.05 4.49 -12.12
CA VAL A 120 1.62 4.99 -10.83
C VAL A 120 2.82 5.04 -9.89
N ALA A 121 3.21 6.27 -9.56
CA ALA A 121 4.22 6.52 -8.55
C ALA A 121 3.73 6.15 -7.15
N GLU A 122 4.65 5.73 -6.31
CA GLU A 122 4.38 5.54 -4.88
C GLU A 122 4.41 6.88 -4.14
N PRO A 123 3.62 7.09 -3.09
CA PRO A 123 3.73 8.28 -2.27
C PRO A 123 4.94 8.20 -1.33
N ALA A 124 5.60 9.32 -1.08
CA ALA A 124 6.69 9.45 -0.11
C ALA A 124 6.20 9.31 1.34
N THR A 125 4.91 9.56 1.60
CA THR A 125 4.30 9.36 2.91
C THR A 125 2.93 8.70 2.85
N LEU A 126 2.65 7.83 3.82
CA LEU A 126 1.34 7.19 4.01
C LEU A 126 0.91 7.31 5.47
N SER A 127 -0.40 7.39 5.69
CA SER A 127 -1.02 7.39 7.01
C SER A 127 -1.53 6.01 7.39
N LEU A 128 -1.38 5.64 8.66
CA LEU A 128 -1.94 4.41 9.21
C LEU A 128 -3.47 4.52 9.24
N ALA A 129 -4.13 3.74 8.37
CA ALA A 129 -5.57 3.67 8.19
C ALA A 129 -6.22 2.52 8.99
N GLY A 130 -5.53 2.00 10.01
CA GLY A 130 -5.96 0.89 10.85
C GLY A 130 -5.23 -0.41 10.50
N PHE A 131 -5.95 -1.52 10.57
CA PHE A 131 -5.42 -2.85 10.27
C PHE A 131 -6.36 -3.57 9.31
N ASP A 132 -5.78 -4.37 8.42
CA ASP A 132 -6.56 -5.27 7.59
C ASP A 132 -7.09 -6.46 8.39
N ARG A 133 -7.88 -7.31 7.74
CA ARG A 133 -8.50 -8.50 8.34
C ARG A 133 -7.49 -9.52 8.87
N TYR A 134 -6.23 -9.45 8.43
CA TYR A 134 -5.11 -10.28 8.89
C TYR A 134 -4.29 -9.60 9.98
N ARG A 135 -4.76 -8.48 10.53
CA ARG A 135 -4.08 -7.68 11.55
C ARG A 135 -2.74 -7.11 11.07
N ARG A 136 -2.57 -6.90 9.77
CA ARG A 136 -1.43 -6.19 9.19
C ARG A 136 -1.77 -4.69 9.10
N PRO A 137 -0.79 -3.79 9.31
CA PRO A 137 -1.03 -2.35 9.22
C PRO A 137 -1.56 -1.98 7.83
N LEU A 138 -2.64 -1.20 7.79
CA LEU A 138 -3.23 -0.68 6.56
C LEU A 138 -2.67 0.71 6.28
N TRP A 139 -2.03 0.90 5.13
CA TRP A 139 -1.45 2.17 4.72
C TRP A 139 -2.25 2.77 3.56
N LEU A 140 -2.61 4.04 3.68
CA LEU A 140 -3.28 4.83 2.64
C LEU A 140 -2.73 6.27 2.65
N LEU A 141 -2.93 7.03 1.59
CA LEU A 141 -2.77 8.49 1.64
C LEU A 141 -3.68 9.06 2.72
N ALA A 142 -3.29 10.19 3.33
CA ALA A 142 -3.98 10.75 4.48
C ALA A 142 -5.48 10.97 4.22
N ASP A 143 -5.82 11.46 3.03
CA ASP A 143 -7.20 11.78 2.64
C ASP A 143 -8.03 10.50 2.43
N ALA A 144 -7.45 9.52 1.74
CA ALA A 144 -8.03 8.20 1.56
C ALA A 144 -8.21 7.48 2.92
N ALA A 145 -7.26 7.62 3.85
CA ALA A 145 -7.37 7.07 5.19
C ALA A 145 -8.52 7.69 5.99
N ARG A 146 -8.69 9.02 5.92
CA ARG A 146 -9.82 9.72 6.57
C ARG A 146 -11.15 9.35 5.93
N ALA A 147 -11.20 9.27 4.60
CA ALA A 147 -12.39 8.85 3.87
C ALA A 147 -12.79 7.40 4.21
N TRP A 148 -11.82 6.50 4.29
CA TRP A 148 -12.03 5.11 4.70
C TRP A 148 -12.65 5.01 6.10
N GLN A 149 -12.14 5.75 7.10
CA GLN A 149 -12.75 5.73 8.43
C GLN A 149 -14.21 6.21 8.40
N ARG A 150 -14.50 7.33 7.71
CA ARG A 150 -15.87 7.85 7.58
C ARG A 150 -16.79 6.84 6.90
N MET A 151 -16.32 6.15 5.86
CA MET A 151 -17.09 5.13 5.15
C MET A 151 -17.42 3.94 6.05
N ARG A 152 -16.46 3.44 6.84
CA ARG A 152 -16.69 2.37 7.81
C ARG A 152 -17.66 2.77 8.91
N GLU A 153 -17.53 3.99 9.43
CA GLU A 153 -18.44 4.52 10.45
C GLU A 153 -19.86 4.66 9.91
N SER A 154 -20.03 5.10 8.66
CA SER A 154 -21.35 5.17 8.02
C SER A 154 -21.95 3.79 7.82
N ALA A 155 -21.18 2.84 7.28
CA ALA A 155 -21.63 1.46 7.11
C ALA A 155 -22.04 0.83 8.45
N ALA A 156 -21.29 1.08 9.52
CA ALA A 156 -21.59 0.55 10.84
C ALA A 156 -22.92 1.07 11.42
N ARG A 157 -23.33 2.31 11.09
CA ARG A 157 -24.66 2.84 11.49
C ARG A 157 -25.81 2.10 10.81
N ASP A 158 -25.55 1.51 9.64
CA ASP A 158 -26.49 0.69 8.89
C ASP A 158 -26.30 -0.81 9.17
N GLU A 159 -25.61 -1.15 10.27
CA GLU A 159 -25.31 -2.54 10.68
C GLU A 159 -24.49 -3.34 9.65
N ILE A 160 -23.75 -2.64 8.79
CA ILE A 160 -22.84 -3.22 7.80
C ILE A 160 -21.40 -3.15 8.31
N VAL A 161 -20.72 -4.29 8.35
CA VAL A 161 -19.30 -4.36 8.70
C VAL A 161 -18.46 -4.43 7.44
N LEU A 162 -17.59 -3.44 7.27
CA LEU A 162 -16.56 -3.43 6.23
C LEU A 162 -15.18 -3.71 6.86
N ASP A 163 -14.48 -4.69 6.31
CA ASP A 163 -13.07 -4.96 6.63
C ASP A 163 -12.16 -4.65 5.43
N ALA A 164 -10.94 -4.24 5.72
CA ALA A 164 -9.93 -4.06 4.68
C ALA A 164 -9.21 -5.39 4.43
N ILE A 165 -8.97 -5.72 3.17
CA ILE A 165 -8.14 -6.86 2.75
C ILE A 165 -6.73 -6.37 2.43
N SER A 166 -6.60 -5.28 1.68
CA SER A 166 -5.32 -4.72 1.25
C SER A 166 -5.45 -3.22 0.96
N GLY A 167 -4.37 -2.44 1.16
CA GLY A 167 -4.29 -1.01 0.87
C GLY A 167 -3.07 -0.71 -0.01
N TYR A 168 -2.24 0.25 0.38
CA TYR A 168 -0.99 0.53 -0.35
C TYR A 168 -0.13 -0.74 -0.54
N ARG A 169 0.42 -0.89 -1.76
CA ARG A 169 1.41 -1.90 -2.13
C ARG A 169 2.55 -1.24 -2.89
N SER A 170 3.79 -1.47 -2.49
CA SER A 170 4.96 -0.99 -3.24
C SER A 170 5.15 -1.76 -4.56
N HIS A 171 5.92 -1.18 -5.48
CA HIS A 171 6.36 -1.81 -6.72
C HIS A 171 7.11 -3.12 -6.44
N ASP A 172 7.97 -3.15 -5.41
CA ASP A 172 8.65 -4.36 -4.94
C ASP A 172 7.68 -5.42 -4.42
N TYR A 173 6.67 -5.01 -3.64
CA TYR A 173 5.66 -5.95 -3.16
C TYR A 173 4.89 -6.58 -4.33
N GLN A 174 4.53 -5.76 -5.32
CA GLN A 174 3.82 -6.20 -6.52
C GLN A 174 4.68 -7.13 -7.36
N LEU A 175 5.96 -6.83 -7.58
CA LEU A 175 6.89 -7.73 -8.25
C LEU A 175 6.96 -9.09 -7.53
N GLY A 176 7.05 -9.09 -6.20
CA GLY A 176 7.05 -10.32 -5.41
C GLY A 176 5.77 -11.16 -5.58
N ILE A 177 4.61 -10.55 -5.85
CA ILE A 177 3.39 -11.32 -6.21
C ILE A 177 3.58 -12.06 -7.53
N PHE A 178 4.12 -11.38 -8.53
CA PHE A 178 4.38 -11.96 -9.86
C PHE A 178 5.39 -13.10 -9.76
N GLU A 179 6.51 -12.89 -9.06
CA GLU A 179 7.53 -13.92 -8.84
C GLU A 179 6.94 -15.17 -8.16
N ARG A 180 6.13 -14.99 -7.11
CA ARG A 180 5.46 -16.11 -6.42
C ARG A 180 4.42 -16.82 -7.29
N LYS A 181 3.79 -16.13 -8.24
CA LYS A 181 2.85 -16.75 -9.19
C LYS A 181 3.60 -17.51 -10.29
N ARG A 182 4.67 -16.94 -10.85
CA ARG A 182 5.55 -17.65 -11.79
C ARG A 182 6.21 -18.88 -11.17
N ALA A 183 6.67 -18.79 -9.93
CA ALA A 183 7.22 -19.94 -9.20
C ALA A 183 6.19 -21.06 -8.97
N ARG A 184 4.88 -20.75 -9.06
CA ARG A 184 3.78 -21.73 -9.04
C ARG A 184 3.36 -22.21 -10.44
N GLY A 185 4.08 -21.82 -11.49
CA GLY A 185 3.82 -22.22 -12.87
C GLY A 185 2.74 -21.42 -13.58
N LEU A 186 2.35 -20.23 -13.07
CA LEU A 186 1.41 -19.37 -13.79
C LEU A 186 2.12 -18.58 -14.89
N GLU A 187 1.57 -18.65 -16.10
CA GLU A 187 1.98 -17.83 -17.23
C GLU A 187 1.70 -16.34 -17.01
N ILE A 188 2.53 -15.48 -17.63
CA ILE A 188 2.47 -14.04 -17.37
C ILE A 188 1.13 -13.42 -17.71
N ASP A 189 0.50 -13.82 -18.83
CA ASP A 189 -0.81 -13.30 -19.22
C ASP A 189 -1.93 -13.73 -18.25
N ALA A 190 -1.84 -14.93 -17.67
CA ALA A 190 -2.76 -15.40 -16.64
C ALA A 190 -2.57 -14.64 -15.31
N ILE A 191 -1.36 -14.14 -15.03
CA ILE A 191 -1.13 -13.25 -13.89
C ILE A 191 -1.71 -11.87 -14.19
N LEU A 192 -1.47 -11.35 -15.40
CA LEU A 192 -1.89 -10.00 -15.81
C LEU A 192 -3.40 -9.83 -15.94
N SER A 193 -4.17 -10.91 -16.09
CA SER A 193 -5.63 -10.85 -16.07
C SER A 193 -6.21 -10.56 -14.68
N VAL A 194 -5.49 -10.91 -13.61
CA VAL A 194 -5.95 -10.76 -12.22
C VAL A 194 -5.09 -9.81 -11.39
N ASN A 195 -3.96 -9.34 -11.93
CA ASN A 195 -3.10 -8.36 -11.27
C ASN A 195 -2.50 -7.42 -12.30
N ALA A 196 -2.69 -6.11 -12.08
CA ALA A 196 -1.93 -5.10 -12.81
C ALA A 196 -0.42 -5.30 -12.66
N ALA A 197 0.34 -5.04 -13.71
CA ALA A 197 1.80 -5.12 -13.71
C ALA A 197 2.42 -4.21 -12.63
N PRO A 198 3.62 -4.51 -12.09
CA PRO A 198 4.35 -3.59 -11.23
C PRO A 198 4.47 -2.20 -11.87
N GLY A 199 4.12 -1.16 -11.12
CA GLY A 199 4.08 0.21 -11.63
C GLY A 199 2.73 0.61 -12.23
N PHE A 200 1.83 -0.32 -12.56
CA PHE A 200 0.51 -0.02 -13.13
C PHE A 200 -0.66 -0.28 -12.15
N SER A 201 -0.38 -0.79 -10.95
CA SER A 201 -1.41 -1.03 -9.94
C SER A 201 -1.86 0.25 -9.25
N GLU A 202 -3.18 0.44 -9.12
CA GLU A 202 -3.74 1.55 -8.34
C GLU A 202 -3.35 1.49 -6.85
N HIS A 203 -2.96 0.33 -6.31
CA HIS A 203 -2.47 0.25 -4.92
C HIS A 203 -1.16 1.01 -4.70
N HIS A 204 -0.38 1.29 -5.75
CA HIS A 204 0.86 2.05 -5.63
C HIS A 204 0.63 3.47 -5.13
N CYS A 205 -0.46 4.13 -5.54
CA CYS A 205 -0.73 5.51 -5.13
C CYS A 205 -1.24 5.65 -3.69
N GLY A 206 -1.52 4.54 -2.99
CA GLY A 206 -2.09 4.58 -1.64
C GLY A 206 -3.54 5.08 -1.56
N GLN A 207 -4.26 5.12 -2.68
CA GLN A 207 -5.68 5.50 -2.73
C GLN A 207 -6.62 4.30 -3.02
N ALA A 208 -6.08 3.16 -3.44
CA ALA A 208 -6.86 1.94 -3.66
C ALA A 208 -6.94 1.09 -2.38
N LEU A 209 -8.10 0.45 -2.21
CA LEU A 209 -8.43 -0.40 -1.10
C LEU A 209 -9.22 -1.61 -1.59
N ASP A 210 -8.77 -2.80 -1.19
CA ASP A 210 -9.56 -4.01 -1.30
C ASP A 210 -10.44 -4.13 -0.05
N ILE A 211 -11.76 -4.20 -0.24
CA ILE A 211 -12.77 -4.22 0.83
C ILE A 211 -13.47 -5.57 0.82
N GLY A 212 -13.68 -6.12 2.02
CA GLY A 212 -14.48 -7.31 2.25
C GLY A 212 -15.50 -7.12 3.36
N THR A 213 -16.06 -8.25 3.78
CA THR A 213 -16.94 -8.36 4.94
C THR A 213 -16.60 -9.64 5.71
N PRO A 214 -16.81 -9.69 7.04
CA PRO A 214 -16.65 -10.92 7.80
C PRO A 214 -17.49 -12.07 7.23
N GLY A 215 -16.94 -13.29 7.30
CA GLY A 215 -17.60 -14.50 6.79
C GLY A 215 -17.38 -14.79 5.30
N GLU A 216 -16.89 -13.81 4.53
CA GLU A 216 -16.63 -13.98 3.10
C GLU A 216 -15.16 -14.23 2.78
N PRO A 217 -14.87 -15.02 1.74
CA PRO A 217 -13.53 -15.12 1.17
C PRO A 217 -12.96 -13.75 0.76
N PRO A 218 -11.66 -13.51 0.95
CA PRO A 218 -11.01 -12.26 0.60
C PRO A 218 -10.78 -12.15 -0.91
N ALA A 219 -11.17 -11.03 -1.50
CA ALA A 219 -10.89 -10.71 -2.91
C ALA A 219 -11.40 -11.79 -3.89
N GLU A 220 -12.65 -12.22 -3.69
CA GLU A 220 -13.37 -13.14 -4.57
C GLU A 220 -14.67 -12.53 -5.08
N GLU A 221 -15.14 -13.00 -6.23
CA GLU A 221 -16.36 -12.49 -6.86
C GLU A 221 -17.62 -12.71 -6.01
N SER A 222 -17.61 -13.68 -5.07
CA SER A 222 -18.72 -13.93 -4.15
C SER A 222 -19.09 -12.70 -3.31
N PHE A 223 -18.14 -11.77 -3.10
CA PHE A 223 -18.39 -10.52 -2.38
C PHE A 223 -19.51 -9.68 -3.00
N GLU A 224 -19.70 -9.76 -4.33
CA GLU A 224 -20.77 -9.08 -5.06
C GLU A 224 -22.18 -9.43 -4.53
N GLY A 225 -22.37 -10.66 -4.02
CA GLY A 225 -23.65 -11.14 -3.48
C GLY A 225 -23.97 -10.67 -2.06
N THR A 226 -23.11 -9.86 -1.44
CA THR A 226 -23.22 -9.53 -0.01
C THR A 226 -24.01 -8.26 0.26
N LYS A 227 -24.55 -8.13 1.48
CA LYS A 227 -25.13 -6.86 1.95
C LYS A 227 -24.09 -5.71 1.97
N ALA A 228 -22.83 -6.04 2.24
CA ALA A 228 -21.73 -5.07 2.25
C ALA A 228 -21.48 -4.48 0.85
N PHE A 229 -21.42 -5.31 -0.19
CA PHE A 229 -21.30 -4.84 -1.57
C PHE A 229 -22.51 -4.03 -2.01
N ALA A 230 -23.72 -4.46 -1.67
CA ALA A 230 -24.95 -3.70 -1.95
C ALA A 230 -24.97 -2.33 -1.23
N TRP A 231 -24.36 -2.23 -0.05
CA TRP A 231 -24.17 -0.96 0.65
C TRP A 231 -23.13 -0.09 -0.05
N LEU A 232 -21.95 -0.63 -0.37
CA LEU A 232 -20.89 0.11 -1.08
C LEU A 232 -21.37 0.65 -2.42
N SER A 233 -22.12 -0.14 -3.19
CA SER A 233 -22.67 0.27 -4.49
C SER A 233 -23.57 1.50 -4.41
N ARG A 234 -24.19 1.75 -3.24
CA ARG A 234 -25.07 2.90 -3.01
C ARG A 234 -24.36 4.08 -2.36
N HIS A 235 -23.40 3.83 -1.47
CA HIS A 235 -22.86 4.84 -0.56
C HIS A 235 -21.37 5.14 -0.72
N ALA A 236 -20.58 4.28 -1.39
CA ALA A 236 -19.14 4.45 -1.48
C ALA A 236 -18.74 5.78 -2.15
N ARG A 237 -19.52 6.21 -3.17
CA ARG A 237 -19.27 7.46 -3.89
C ARG A 237 -19.40 8.70 -2.99
N ASP A 238 -20.30 8.67 -2.01
CA ASP A 238 -20.49 9.76 -1.03
C ASP A 238 -19.25 9.95 -0.13
N HIS A 239 -18.41 8.91 -0.06
CA HIS A 239 -17.13 8.93 0.63
C HIS A 239 -15.93 9.09 -0.32
N GLY A 240 -16.17 9.32 -1.62
CA GLY A 240 -15.14 9.47 -2.65
C GLY A 240 -14.57 8.15 -3.17
N PHE A 241 -15.22 7.01 -2.93
CA PHE A 241 -14.78 5.72 -3.44
C PHE A 241 -15.60 5.26 -4.65
N THR A 242 -14.92 4.72 -5.66
CA THR A 242 -15.53 4.10 -6.83
C THR A 242 -14.87 2.77 -7.13
N MET A 243 -15.66 1.78 -7.56
CA MET A 243 -15.13 0.48 -8.01
C MET A 243 -14.39 0.64 -9.34
N SER A 244 -13.14 0.19 -9.42
CA SER A 244 -12.30 0.41 -10.61
C SER A 244 -12.49 -0.63 -11.71
N TYR A 245 -12.82 -1.87 -11.35
CA TYR A 245 -12.86 -3.01 -12.30
C TYR A 245 -14.23 -3.70 -12.33
N PRO A 246 -15.28 -3.04 -12.87
CA PRO A 246 -16.54 -3.72 -13.19
C PRO A 246 -16.35 -4.78 -14.28
N ARG A 247 -17.37 -5.63 -14.48
CA ARG A 247 -17.42 -6.56 -15.63
C ARG A 247 -17.28 -5.79 -16.94
N GLY A 248 -16.40 -6.25 -17.81
CA GLY A 248 -16.15 -5.60 -19.11
C GLY A 248 -15.38 -4.28 -19.05
N ASN A 249 -14.70 -3.98 -17.93
CA ASN A 249 -13.80 -2.82 -17.86
C ASN A 249 -12.74 -2.87 -19.01
N PRO A 250 -12.26 -1.71 -19.48
CA PRO A 250 -11.38 -1.64 -20.66
C PRO A 250 -9.95 -2.09 -20.37
N HIS A 251 -9.61 -2.40 -19.12
CA HIS A 251 -8.24 -2.67 -18.70
C HIS A 251 -7.81 -4.13 -18.90
N GLY A 252 -8.75 -5.01 -19.27
CA GLY A 252 -8.50 -6.44 -19.38
C GLY A 252 -8.24 -7.13 -18.03
N ILE A 253 -8.50 -6.44 -16.92
CA ILE A 253 -8.50 -6.97 -15.57
C ILE A 253 -9.85 -7.64 -15.34
N VAL A 254 -9.88 -8.80 -14.66
CA VAL A 254 -11.12 -9.48 -14.29
C VAL A 254 -12.02 -8.57 -13.44
N HIS A 255 -13.27 -8.98 -13.25
CA HIS A 255 -14.16 -8.25 -12.37
C HIS A 255 -13.69 -8.35 -10.91
N GLU A 256 -13.48 -7.20 -10.26
CA GLU A 256 -13.02 -7.13 -8.87
C GLU A 256 -14.03 -6.34 -8.01
N PRO A 257 -15.13 -6.97 -7.54
CA PRO A 257 -16.14 -6.30 -6.71
C PRO A 257 -15.58 -5.78 -5.36
N TRP A 258 -14.42 -6.27 -4.95
CA TRP A 258 -13.71 -5.86 -3.76
C TRP A 258 -12.81 -4.64 -3.97
N HIS A 259 -12.47 -4.23 -5.19
CA HIS A 259 -11.44 -3.20 -5.45
C HIS A 259 -12.07 -1.81 -5.62
N TRP A 260 -11.80 -0.91 -4.67
CA TRP A 260 -12.35 0.44 -4.63
C TRP A 260 -11.23 1.48 -4.55
N ARG A 261 -11.31 2.52 -5.39
CA ARG A 261 -10.34 3.61 -5.40
C ARG A 261 -10.94 4.90 -4.87
N TYR A 262 -10.23 5.53 -3.95
CA TYR A 262 -10.51 6.88 -3.51
C TYR A 262 -10.10 7.89 -4.58
N ARG A 263 -11.04 8.77 -4.93
CA ARG A 263 -10.80 10.00 -5.69
C ARG A 263 -11.52 11.11 -4.93
N PRO A 264 -10.85 12.22 -4.57
CA PRO A 264 -11.52 13.33 -3.93
C PRO A 264 -12.76 13.70 -4.74
N VAL A 265 -13.91 13.82 -4.08
CA VAL A 265 -15.10 14.39 -4.71
C VAL A 265 -14.72 15.82 -5.06
N ALA A 266 -14.80 16.19 -6.34
CA ALA A 266 -14.52 17.56 -6.75
C ALA A 266 -15.39 18.50 -5.91
N ALA A 267 -14.78 19.57 -5.38
CA ALA A 267 -15.55 20.62 -4.72
C ALA A 267 -16.39 21.33 -5.80
N GLY A 268 -17.66 20.95 -5.92
CA GLY A 268 -18.61 21.40 -6.95
C GLY A 268 -19.00 20.21 -7.84
N GLU A 269 -20.24 19.75 -7.88
CA GLU A 269 -21.48 20.52 -8.02
C GLU A 269 -22.55 19.97 -7.05
N ALA A 270 -23.14 20.87 -6.25
CA ALA A 270 -24.40 20.67 -5.53
C ALA A 270 -25.43 21.64 -6.11
#